data_AF-A0A2H5AWS7-F1
#
_entry.id   AF-A0A2H5AWS7-F1
#
_cell.length_a   1.000
_cell.length_b   1.000
_cell.length_c   1.000
_cell.angle_alpha   90.00
_cell.angle_beta   90.00
_cell.angle_gamma   90.00
#
_symmetry.space_group_name_H-M   'P 1'
#
loop_
_entity.id
_entity.type
_entity.pdbx_description
1 polymer ?
#
loop_
_entity_poly.entity_id
_entity_poly.type
_entity_poly.pdbx_seq_one_letter_code
_entity_poly.pdbx_strand_id
1 'polypeptide(L)'
;MATSRALRYLESARNLVGCGLGAGGVVLHFTGVGGPWWPTMVAALYGAGALLAPGRRDPWQEEIDAFAARATTAGLPAADWLATEYAALRRERTPEAERRLRHELPLALDSYLRTRAWEAIEPTGTDPVAVFRETLVHLLVQRRGSAAGQPG
;
A
#
# COMPACT_ATOMS: atom_id res chain seq x y z
N MET A 1 20.24 -22.90 4.82
CA MET A 1 18.78 -22.76 4.54
C MET A 1 17.90 -22.68 5.80
N ALA A 2 18.19 -23.37 6.91
CA ALA A 2 17.39 -23.27 8.15
C ALA A 2 17.50 -21.88 8.82
N THR A 3 18.71 -21.32 8.88
CA THR A 3 19.00 -20.03 9.51
C THR A 3 18.26 -18.87 8.88
N SER A 4 18.10 -18.84 7.55
CA SER A 4 17.36 -17.76 6.86
C SER A 4 15.86 -17.78 7.17
N ARG A 5 15.27 -18.97 7.33
CA ARG A 5 13.86 -19.09 7.74
C ARG A 5 13.66 -18.66 9.20
N ALA A 6 14.59 -19.02 10.08
CA ALA A 6 14.55 -18.61 11.49
C ALA A 6 14.70 -17.10 11.65
N LEU A 7 15.68 -16.48 11.00
CA LEU A 7 15.87 -15.02 11.00
C LEU A 7 14.62 -14.30 10.47
N ARG A 8 14.05 -14.81 9.36
CA ARG A 8 12.83 -14.25 8.77
C ARG A 8 11.59 -14.39 9.67
N TYR A 9 11.56 -15.39 10.55
CA TYR A 9 10.52 -15.50 11.56
C TYR A 9 10.73 -14.52 12.71
N LEU A 10 11.97 -14.37 13.19
CA LEU A 10 12.31 -13.46 14.28
C LEU A 10 11.99 -12.00 13.93
N GLU A 11 12.22 -11.59 12.68
CA GLU A 11 11.88 -10.24 12.17
C GLU A 11 10.39 -10.07 11.82
N SER A 12 9.59 -11.15 11.85
CA SER A 12 8.19 -11.08 11.45
C SER A 12 7.36 -10.31 12.47
N ALA A 13 6.36 -9.55 11.99
CA ALA A 13 5.39 -8.86 12.85
C ALA A 13 4.73 -9.81 13.86
N ARG A 14 4.52 -11.07 13.46
CA ARG A 14 4.02 -12.14 14.33
C ARG A 14 4.88 -12.36 15.56
N ASN A 15 6.19 -12.49 15.36
CA ASN A 15 7.12 -12.67 16.47
C ASN A 15 7.23 -11.40 17.32
N LEU A 16 7.32 -10.22 16.70
CA LEU A 16 7.45 -8.95 17.41
C LEU A 16 6.24 -8.63 18.31
N VAL A 17 5.02 -8.75 17.79
CA VAL A 17 3.79 -8.52 18.56
C VAL A 17 3.63 -9.61 19.64
N GLY A 18 3.92 -10.86 19.29
CA GLY A 18 3.94 -11.97 20.26
C GLY A 18 4.92 -11.71 21.41
N CYS A 19 6.16 -11.31 21.11
CA CYS A 19 7.15 -10.96 22.12
C CYS A 19 6.72 -9.77 22.97
N GLY A 20 6.13 -8.72 22.38
CA GLY A 20 5.61 -7.58 23.11
C GLY A 20 4.53 -7.96 24.12
N LEU A 21 3.54 -8.76 23.72
CA LEU A 21 2.49 -9.24 24.63
C LEU A 21 3.03 -10.28 25.64
N GLY A 22 3.94 -11.15 25.23
CA GLY A 22 4.61 -12.10 26.12
C GLY A 22 5.41 -11.39 27.22
N ALA A 23 6.13 -10.32 26.88
CA ALA A 23 6.81 -9.46 27.86
C ALA A 23 5.81 -8.79 28.81
N GLY A 24 4.64 -8.38 28.32
CA GLY A 24 3.52 -7.95 29.15
C GLY A 24 3.14 -9.01 30.20
N GLY A 25 3.07 -10.29 29.81
CA GLY A 25 2.85 -11.40 30.73
C GLY A 25 3.91 -11.51 31.83
N VAL A 26 5.18 -11.25 31.50
CA VAL A 26 6.26 -11.20 32.50
C VAL A 26 6.06 -10.03 33.47
N VAL A 27 5.68 -8.86 32.97
CA VAL A 27 5.35 -7.69 33.82
C VAL A 27 4.19 -8.02 34.76
N LEU A 28 3.13 -8.66 34.26
CA LEU A 28 1.99 -9.12 35.05
C LEU A 28 2.39 -10.08 36.17
N HIS A 29 3.36 -10.96 35.93
CA HIS A 29 3.88 -11.83 36.98
C HIS A 29 4.48 -11.04 38.14
N PHE A 30 5.32 -10.05 37.84
CA PHE A 30 5.96 -9.21 38.85
C PHE A 30 4.98 -8.31 39.62
N THR A 31 3.78 -8.05 39.10
CA THR A 31 2.71 -7.36 39.83
C THR A 31 1.83 -8.29 40.68
N GLY A 32 2.17 -9.59 40.73
CA GLY A 32 1.47 -10.60 41.55
C GLY A 32 0.39 -11.37 40.80
N VAL A 33 0.23 -11.17 39.49
CA VAL A 33 -0.78 -11.87 38.67
C VAL A 33 -0.23 -13.19 38.14
N GLY A 34 -1.06 -14.23 38.09
CA GLY A 34 -0.74 -15.51 37.45
C GLY A 34 0.03 -16.52 38.29
N GLY A 35 0.65 -16.11 39.41
CA GLY A 35 1.28 -17.02 40.37
C GLY A 35 2.24 -18.03 39.68
N PRO A 36 2.21 -19.32 40.04
CA PRO A 36 3.02 -20.36 39.39
C PRO A 36 2.72 -20.60 37.90
N TRP A 37 1.54 -20.18 37.42
CA TRP A 37 1.10 -20.37 36.03
C TRP A 37 1.55 -19.26 35.09
N TRP A 38 2.40 -18.34 35.56
CA TRP A 38 2.92 -17.25 34.76
C TRP A 38 3.58 -17.69 33.44
N PRO A 39 4.27 -18.85 33.32
CA PRO A 39 4.82 -19.28 32.03
C PRO A 39 3.72 -19.60 31.01
N THR A 40 2.62 -20.23 31.45
CA THR A 40 1.45 -20.50 30.60
C THR A 40 0.78 -19.21 30.16
N MET A 41 0.67 -18.22 31.06
CA MET A 41 0.15 -16.90 30.73
C MET A 41 1.01 -16.18 29.68
N VAL A 42 2.34 -16.19 29.85
CA VAL A 42 3.29 -15.62 28.86
C VAL A 42 3.14 -16.31 27.51
N ALA A 43 3.08 -17.65 27.48
CA ALA A 43 2.89 -18.41 26.26
C ALA A 43 1.54 -18.11 25.59
N ALA A 44 0.47 -17.98 26.37
CA ALA A 44 -0.86 -17.63 25.88
C ALA A 44 -0.91 -16.20 25.30
N LEU A 45 -0.33 -15.23 26.00
CA LEU A 45 -0.24 -13.84 25.54
C LEU A 45 0.65 -13.71 24.29
N TYR A 46 1.77 -14.43 24.25
CA TYR A 46 2.60 -14.53 23.06
C TYR A 46 1.82 -15.10 21.88
N GLY A 47 1.13 -16.23 22.09
CA GLY A 47 0.30 -16.87 21.07
C GLY A 47 -0.82 -15.96 20.58
N ALA A 48 -1.52 -15.28 21.50
CA ALA A 48 -2.56 -14.31 21.16
C ALA A 48 -2.00 -13.14 20.34
N GLY A 49 -0.86 -12.57 20.74
CA GLY A 49 -0.20 -11.49 20.00
C GLY A 49 0.27 -11.92 18.62
N ALA A 50 0.84 -13.12 18.52
CA ALA A 50 1.26 -13.72 17.27
C ALA A 50 0.08 -13.96 16.30
N LEU A 51 -1.10 -14.32 16.82
CA LEU A 51 -2.31 -14.51 16.02
C LEU A 51 -2.96 -13.19 15.61
N LEU A 52 -2.92 -12.17 16.47
CA LEU A 52 -3.44 -10.83 16.19
C LEU A 52 -2.52 -10.01 15.29
N ALA A 53 -1.24 -10.38 15.19
CA ALA A 53 -0.27 -9.65 14.39
C ALA A 53 -0.74 -9.49 12.94
N PRO A 54 -0.64 -8.28 12.36
CA PRO A 54 -0.99 -8.07 10.96
C PRO A 54 -0.21 -9.02 10.06
N GLY A 55 -0.93 -9.68 9.15
CA GLY A 55 -0.29 -10.42 8.08
C GLY A 55 0.57 -9.49 7.23
N ARG A 56 1.62 -10.05 6.61
CA ARG A 56 2.38 -9.31 5.60
C ARG A 56 1.41 -8.88 4.51
N ARG A 57 1.34 -7.58 4.23
CA ARG A 57 0.54 -7.09 3.11
C ARG A 57 1.18 -7.56 1.81
N ASP A 58 0.32 -7.81 0.85
CA ASP A 58 0.77 -8.17 -0.49
C ASP A 58 1.54 -6.96 -1.09
N PRO A 59 2.77 -7.13 -1.61
CA PRO A 59 3.58 -6.00 -2.08
C PRO A 59 2.90 -5.18 -3.18
N TRP A 60 2.03 -5.80 -3.98
CA TRP A 60 1.26 -5.10 -5.00
C TRP A 60 0.20 -4.19 -4.38
N GLN A 61 -0.47 -4.64 -3.31
CA GLN A 61 -1.38 -3.78 -2.54
C GLN A 61 -0.64 -2.62 -1.87
N GLU A 62 0.56 -2.87 -1.31
CA GLU A 62 1.40 -1.82 -0.71
C GLU A 62 1.80 -0.75 -1.72
N GLU A 63 2.12 -1.13 -2.96
CA GLU A 63 2.47 -0.20 -4.04
C GLU A 63 1.28 0.67 -4.45
N ILE A 64 0.08 0.09 -4.55
CA ILE A 64 -1.16 0.83 -4.82
C ILE A 64 -1.45 1.82 -3.67
N ASP A 65 -1.36 1.36 -2.41
CA ASP A 65 -1.58 2.18 -1.23
C ASP A 65 -0.58 3.34 -1.15
N ALA A 66 0.69 3.09 -1.45
CA ALA A 66 1.74 4.10 -1.48
C ALA A 66 1.46 5.18 -2.53
N PHE A 67 1.03 4.78 -3.74
CA PHE A 67 0.66 5.74 -4.77
C PHE A 67 -0.60 6.53 -4.38
N ALA A 68 -1.63 5.88 -3.83
CA ALA A 68 -2.85 6.55 -3.36
C ALA A 68 -2.55 7.58 -2.25
N ALA A 69 -1.67 7.24 -1.31
CA ALA A 69 -1.20 8.16 -0.27
C ALA A 69 -0.43 9.35 -0.86
N ARG A 70 0.42 9.11 -1.87
CA ARG A 70 1.13 10.17 -2.60
C ARG A 70 0.17 11.10 -3.33
N ALA A 71 -0.82 10.56 -4.05
CA ALA A 71 -1.83 11.34 -4.74
C ALA A 71 -2.65 12.22 -3.76
N THR A 72 -3.03 11.65 -2.62
CA THR A 72 -3.71 12.37 -1.54
C THR A 72 -2.84 13.51 -0.98
N THR A 73 -1.54 13.24 -0.75
CA THR A 73 -0.58 14.25 -0.25
C THR A 73 -0.34 15.36 -1.28
N ALA A 74 -0.34 15.02 -2.57
CA ALA A 74 -0.31 15.97 -3.69
C ALA A 74 -1.61 16.79 -3.80
N GLY A 75 -2.65 16.45 -3.01
CA GLY A 75 -3.95 17.09 -3.01
C GLY A 75 -4.81 16.76 -4.23
N LEU A 76 -4.53 15.66 -4.92
CA LEU A 76 -5.44 15.11 -5.91
C LEU A 76 -6.69 14.62 -5.15
N PRO A 77 -7.90 15.10 -5.48
CA PRO A 77 -9.10 14.77 -4.73
C PRO A 77 -9.39 13.27 -4.85
N ALA A 78 -9.96 12.70 -3.78
CA ALA A 78 -10.47 11.34 -3.75
C ALA A 78 -11.75 11.24 -4.60
N ALA A 79 -11.60 11.37 -5.90
CA ALA A 79 -12.70 11.27 -6.85
C ALA A 79 -13.10 9.80 -7.04
N ASP A 80 -14.41 9.54 -7.14
CA ASP A 80 -14.96 8.18 -7.23
C ASP A 80 -14.36 7.36 -8.40
N TRP A 81 -14.04 8.04 -9.50
CA TRP A 81 -13.43 7.41 -10.67
C TRP A 81 -12.00 6.91 -10.39
N LEU A 82 -11.23 7.61 -9.55
CA LEU A 82 -9.87 7.19 -9.18
C LEU A 82 -9.92 6.04 -8.17
N ALA A 83 -10.89 6.09 -7.25
CA ALA A 83 -11.18 4.95 -6.36
C ALA A 83 -11.56 3.70 -7.17
N THR A 84 -12.32 3.87 -8.25
CA THR A 84 -12.66 2.78 -9.19
C THR A 84 -11.42 2.24 -9.90
N GLU A 85 -10.50 3.10 -10.34
CA GLU A 85 -9.23 2.69 -10.95
C GLU A 85 -8.37 1.88 -9.97
N TYR A 86 -8.20 2.36 -8.73
CA TYR A 86 -7.47 1.60 -7.70
C TYR A 86 -8.16 0.27 -7.38
N ALA A 87 -9.49 0.23 -7.32
CA ALA A 87 -10.22 -1.00 -7.13
C ALA A 87 -10.02 -1.99 -8.28
N ALA A 88 -9.90 -1.51 -9.52
CA ALA A 88 -9.58 -2.35 -10.67
C ALA A 88 -8.16 -2.94 -10.56
N LEU A 89 -7.16 -2.11 -10.22
CA LEU A 89 -5.78 -2.56 -9.99
C LEU A 89 -5.67 -3.61 -8.87
N ARG A 90 -6.48 -3.49 -7.82
CA ARG A 90 -6.48 -4.44 -6.70
C ARG A 90 -7.06 -5.80 -7.03
N ARG A 91 -7.96 -5.90 -8.03
CA ARG A 91 -8.59 -7.17 -8.40
C ARG A 91 -7.61 -8.11 -9.11
N GLU A 92 -6.81 -7.56 -10.02
CA GLU A 92 -5.95 -8.36 -10.89
C GLU A 92 -4.60 -7.70 -11.09
N ARG A 93 -3.54 -8.51 -10.95
CA ARG A 93 -2.16 -8.10 -11.20
C ARG A 93 -1.71 -8.61 -12.56
N THR A 94 -1.98 -7.81 -13.60
CA THR A 94 -1.51 -8.08 -14.96
C THR A 94 -0.33 -7.17 -15.33
N PRO A 95 0.47 -7.50 -16.35
CA PRO A 95 1.52 -6.60 -16.84
C PRO A 95 1.00 -5.21 -17.24
N GLU A 96 -0.25 -5.11 -17.70
CA GLU A 96 -0.92 -3.84 -17.97
C GLU A 96 -1.20 -3.06 -16.69
N ALA A 97 -1.71 -3.74 -15.65
CA ALA A 97 -1.97 -3.12 -14.36
C ALA A 97 -0.66 -2.63 -13.71
N GLU A 98 0.40 -3.44 -13.73
CA GLU A 98 1.71 -3.07 -13.22
C GLU A 98 2.26 -1.84 -13.94
N ARG A 99 2.15 -1.80 -15.27
CA ARG A 99 2.56 -0.64 -16.08
C ARG A 99 1.74 0.61 -15.76
N ARG A 100 0.42 0.49 -15.60
CA ARG A 100 -0.44 1.61 -15.21
C ARG A 100 0.00 2.19 -13.88
N LEU A 101 0.17 1.35 -12.86
CA LEU A 101 0.58 1.77 -11.53
C LEU A 101 1.97 2.40 -11.52
N ARG A 102 2.93 1.79 -12.22
CA ARG A 102 4.34 2.20 -12.16
C ARG A 102 4.68 3.35 -13.09
N HIS A 103 3.94 3.55 -14.17
CA HIS A 103 4.32 4.50 -15.22
C HIS A 103 3.19 5.47 -15.56
N GLU A 104 2.02 4.98 -15.96
CA GLU A 104 0.97 5.85 -16.50
C GLU A 104 0.34 6.75 -15.43
N LEU A 105 0.09 6.20 -14.24
CA LEU A 105 -0.43 6.94 -13.08
C LEU A 105 0.56 8.01 -12.58
N PRO A 106 1.86 7.70 -12.36
CA PRO A 106 2.87 8.69 -12.03
C PRO A 106 3.02 9.81 -13.08
N LEU A 107 2.95 9.47 -14.37
CA LEU A 107 3.03 10.45 -15.45
C LEU A 107 1.81 11.39 -15.46
N ALA A 108 0.61 10.84 -15.30
CA ALA A 108 -0.59 11.65 -15.16
C ALA A 108 -0.48 12.56 -13.92
N LEU A 109 0.02 12.05 -12.79
CA LEU A 109 0.20 12.82 -11.56
C LEU A 109 1.23 13.94 -11.72
N ASP A 110 2.30 13.74 -12.50
CA ASP A 110 3.24 14.81 -12.84
C ASP A 110 2.55 15.93 -13.64
N SER A 111 1.73 15.57 -14.62
CA SER A 111 0.92 16.52 -15.40
C SER A 111 -0.02 17.33 -14.49
N TYR A 112 -0.70 16.66 -13.55
CA TYR A 112 -1.53 17.31 -12.53
C TYR A 112 -0.74 18.32 -11.69
N LEU A 113 0.38 17.89 -11.11
CA LEU A 113 1.19 18.72 -10.22
C LEU A 113 1.72 19.94 -10.96
N ARG A 114 2.17 19.76 -12.20
CA ARG A 114 2.63 20.83 -13.07
C ARG A 114 1.52 21.86 -13.33
N THR A 115 0.35 21.41 -13.76
CA THR A 115 -0.79 22.29 -14.03
C THR A 115 -1.24 23.03 -12.77
N ARG A 116 -1.35 22.32 -11.63
CA ARG A 116 -1.69 22.93 -10.34
C ARG A 116 -0.69 23.99 -9.91
N ALA A 117 0.61 23.70 -10.05
CA ALA A 117 1.66 24.64 -9.69
C ALA A 117 1.63 25.88 -10.60
N TRP A 118 1.34 25.69 -11.89
CA TRP A 118 1.22 26.80 -12.84
C TRP A 118 0.00 27.68 -12.56
N GLU A 119 -1.17 27.08 -12.34
CA GLU A 119 -2.41 27.80 -11.97
C GLU A 119 -2.27 28.59 -10.66
N ALA A 120 -1.41 28.16 -9.75
CA ALA A 120 -1.12 28.89 -8.54
C ALA A 120 -0.29 30.17 -8.78
N ILE A 121 0.45 30.24 -9.90
CA ILE A 121 1.29 31.38 -10.28
C ILE A 121 0.53 32.29 -11.25
N GLU A 122 -0.04 31.71 -12.30
CA GLU A 122 -0.78 32.40 -13.36
C GLU A 122 -2.13 31.71 -13.53
N PRO A 123 -3.21 32.26 -12.94
CA PRO A 123 -4.53 31.64 -13.02
C PRO A 123 -5.09 31.75 -14.44
N THR A 124 -5.07 30.66 -15.20
CA THR A 124 -5.67 30.59 -16.54
C THR A 124 -7.06 29.98 -16.52
N GLY A 125 -7.48 29.42 -15.38
CA GLY A 125 -8.78 28.77 -15.20
C GLY A 125 -8.78 27.31 -15.65
N THR A 126 -7.61 26.72 -15.90
CA THR A 126 -7.47 25.31 -16.25
C THR A 126 -7.72 24.45 -15.01
N ASP A 127 -8.63 23.47 -15.08
CA ASP A 127 -8.82 22.49 -14.00
C ASP A 127 -7.68 21.45 -14.02
N PRO A 128 -6.78 21.40 -13.00
CA PRO A 128 -5.71 20.43 -12.98
C PRO A 128 -6.20 18.99 -12.90
N VAL A 129 -7.37 18.74 -12.28
CA VAL A 129 -7.95 17.40 -12.13
C VAL A 129 -8.46 16.87 -13.47
N ALA A 130 -9.03 17.74 -14.30
CA ALA A 130 -9.40 17.40 -15.67
C ALA A 130 -8.16 16.97 -16.48
N VAL A 131 -7.07 17.75 -16.40
CA VAL A 131 -5.81 17.43 -17.10
C VAL A 131 -5.23 16.08 -16.67
N PHE A 132 -5.28 15.75 -15.37
CA PHE A 132 -4.88 14.44 -14.87
C PHE A 132 -5.66 13.31 -15.56
N ARG A 133 -6.99 13.42 -15.56
CA ARG A 133 -7.89 12.42 -16.14
C ARG A 133 -7.65 12.26 -17.64
N GLU A 134 -7.57 13.37 -18.36
CA GLU A 134 -7.32 13.39 -19.80
C GLU A 134 -5.98 12.75 -20.15
N THR A 135 -4.91 13.11 -19.42
CA THR A 135 -3.58 12.53 -19.61
C THR A 135 -3.62 11.01 -19.40
N LEU A 136 -4.27 10.55 -18.33
CA LEU A 136 -4.39 9.12 -18.04
C LEU A 136 -5.16 8.39 -19.15
N VAL A 137 -6.32 8.91 -19.57
CA VAL A 137 -7.12 8.33 -20.66
C VAL A 137 -6.32 8.30 -21.96
N HIS A 138 -5.61 9.37 -22.30
CA HIS A 138 -4.78 9.45 -23.48
C HIS A 138 -3.70 8.34 -23.49
N LEU A 139 -2.99 8.15 -22.38
CA LEU A 139 -1.98 7.09 -22.24
C LEU A 139 -2.58 5.69 -22.42
N LEU A 140 -3.77 5.46 -21.86
CA LEU A 140 -4.49 4.19 -21.99
C LEU A 140 -4.96 3.91 -23.42
N VAL A 141 -5.47 4.93 -24.12
CA VAL A 141 -6.00 4.80 -25.49
C VAL A 141 -4.88 4.62 -26.51
N GLN A 142 -3.83 5.43 -26.45
CA GLN A 142 -2.71 5.40 -27.40
C GLN A 142 -2.08 4.01 -27.47
N ARG A 143 -2.03 3.29 -26.34
CA ARG A 143 -1.43 1.96 -26.25
C ARG A 143 -2.34 0.81 -26.69
N ARG A 144 -3.66 0.90 -26.51
CA ARG A 144 -4.59 -0.06 -27.14
C ARG A 144 -4.43 -0.04 -28.66
N GLY A 145 -4.25 1.14 -29.24
CA GLY A 145 -3.96 1.29 -30.66
C GLY A 145 -2.63 0.66 -31.09
N SER A 146 -1.58 0.77 -30.27
CA SER A 146 -0.28 0.16 -30.57
C SER A 146 -0.29 -1.38 -30.48
N ALA A 147 -1.05 -1.96 -29.55
CA ALA A 147 -1.14 -3.41 -29.39
C ALA A 147 -1.93 -4.11 -30.51
N ALA A 148 -2.89 -3.40 -31.13
CA ALA A 148 -3.65 -3.91 -32.28
C ALA A 148 -2.92 -3.78 -33.63
N GLY A 149 -1.82 -3.00 -33.67
CA GLY A 149 -1.10 -2.65 -34.90
C GLY A 149 0.18 -3.46 -35.19
N GLN A 150 0.49 -4.51 -34.43
CA GLN A 150 1.57 -5.45 -34.74
C GLN A 150 0.98 -6.71 -35.40
N PRO A 151 0.84 -6.78 -36.74
CA PRO A 151 0.83 -8.06 -37.41
C PRO A 151 2.23 -8.67 -37.29
N GLY A 152 2.29 -9.89 -36.76
CA GLY A 152 3.52 -10.69 -36.71
C GLY A 152 4.03 -11.09 -38.08
#